data_AF-A0A445L3H6-F1
#
_entry.id   AF-A0A445L3H6-F1
#
_cell.length_a   1.000
_cell.length_b   1.000
_cell.length_c   1.000
_cell.angle_alpha   90.00
_cell.angle_beta   90.00
_cell.angle_gamma   90.00
#
_symmetry.space_group_name_H-M   'P 1'
#
loop_
_entity.id
_entity.type
_entity.pdbx_description
1 polymer ?
#
loop_
_entity_poly.entity_id
_entity_poly.type
_entity_poly.pdbx_seq_one_letter_code
_entity_poly.pdbx_strand_id
1 'polypeptide(L)'
;MPDVYESASDKPSDGDFRSDIRDAIKQILSLILERNSPFLVNIYPFLSLNQNTYFPEEFAFFDGQGRIIQDKDAQYSNVFYQGILKKMAHKKGTPLHPGAMDIYLFSLTDENLKSIEPGNFERHWEIFRYDGRPKFPIDFSGQGQDKWPVAAKGVVYQERFGCSCENLDLAGNASFAFNQYFQTRDQSVEACDFNGMATIVKQDPSKGSCLFPIEIQSSGEMLRAMCTIGSLFIGLPLFFITFT
;
A
#
# COMPACT_ATOMS: atom_id res chain seq x y z
N MET A 1 2.83 10.14 6.02
CA MET A 1 3.53 11.19 6.80
C MET A 1 2.64 12.26 7.46
N PRO A 2 1.30 12.14 7.61
CA PRO A 2 0.55 13.10 8.43
C PRO A 2 0.98 13.09 9.92
N ASP A 3 1.66 12.04 10.38
CA ASP A 3 1.97 11.86 11.80
C ASP A 3 3.10 12.73 12.34
N VAL A 4 3.77 13.53 11.51
CA VAL A 4 4.93 14.33 11.94
C VAL A 4 4.81 15.81 11.56
N TYR A 5 3.97 16.11 10.57
CA TYR A 5 3.89 17.41 9.92
C TYR A 5 2.43 17.91 9.89
N GLU A 6 2.27 19.22 10.03
CA GLU A 6 0.99 19.93 9.92
C GLU A 6 1.13 21.14 8.99
N SER A 7 0.03 21.50 8.32
CA SER A 7 -0.09 22.71 7.50
C SER A 7 -1.47 23.30 7.72
N ALA A 8 -1.56 24.62 7.92
CA ALA A 8 -2.82 25.30 8.18
C ALA A 8 -3.64 25.54 6.90
N SER A 9 -2.99 25.52 5.74
CA SER A 9 -3.58 25.84 4.44
C SER A 9 -3.38 24.77 3.36
N ASP A 10 -2.89 23.59 3.75
CA ASP A 10 -2.45 22.50 2.86
C ASP A 10 -1.39 22.94 1.83
N LYS A 11 -0.62 23.97 2.17
CA LYS A 11 0.47 24.49 1.34
C LYS A 11 1.82 24.00 1.87
N PRO A 12 2.83 23.84 1.00
CA PRO A 12 4.17 23.52 1.49
C PRO A 12 4.80 24.65 2.31
N SER A 13 4.53 25.92 2.01
CA SER A 13 5.25 27.04 2.62
C SER A 13 4.79 27.45 4.03
N ASP A 14 3.68 26.92 4.52
CA ASP A 14 3.21 27.07 5.91
C ASP A 14 3.39 25.77 6.72
N GLY A 15 4.15 24.84 6.17
CA GLY A 15 4.49 23.59 6.79
C GLY A 15 5.27 23.72 8.09
N ASP A 16 4.84 22.98 9.10
CA ASP A 16 5.54 22.91 10.38
C ASP A 16 5.50 21.49 10.95
N PHE A 17 6.43 21.20 11.86
CA PHE A 17 6.32 20.00 12.68
C PHE A 17 5.20 20.19 13.69
N ARG A 18 4.44 19.12 13.94
CA ARG A 18 3.39 19.15 14.95
C ARG A 18 3.95 19.67 16.27
N SER A 19 3.22 20.60 16.87
CA SER A 19 3.65 21.30 18.09
C SER A 19 4.10 20.38 19.23
N ASP A 20 3.52 19.19 19.37
CA ASP A 20 3.81 18.20 20.41
C ASP A 20 5.20 17.54 20.29
N ILE A 21 5.77 17.49 19.08
CA ILE A 21 7.06 16.83 18.79
C ILE A 21 8.11 17.78 18.20
N ARG A 22 7.72 19.01 17.88
CA ARG A 22 8.53 20.02 17.18
C ARG A 22 9.91 20.22 17.81
N ASP A 23 9.96 20.40 19.12
CA ASP A 23 11.22 20.69 19.82
C ASP A 23 12.16 19.48 19.86
N ALA A 24 11.62 18.27 19.91
CA ALA A 24 12.41 17.04 19.81
C ALA A 24 13.03 16.90 18.41
N ILE A 25 12.24 17.13 17.36
CA ILE A 25 12.71 17.05 15.98
C ILE A 25 13.77 18.12 15.70
N LYS A 26 13.57 19.35 16.20
CA LYS A 26 14.59 20.42 16.08
C LYS A 26 15.94 20.00 16.67
N GLN A 27 15.96 19.33 17.82
CA GLN A 27 17.20 18.82 18.41
C GLN A 27 17.87 17.77 17.53
N ILE A 28 17.09 16.84 16.95
CA ILE A 28 17.60 15.82 16.01
C ILE A 28 18.17 16.49 14.76
N LEU A 29 17.46 17.46 14.18
CA LEU A 29 17.91 18.19 13.00
C LEU A 29 19.20 18.98 13.26
N SER A 30 19.32 19.62 14.43
CA SER A 30 20.58 20.28 14.82
C SER A 30 21.76 19.31 14.83
N LEU A 31 21.58 18.11 15.38
CA LEU A 31 22.63 17.08 15.39
C LEU A 31 23.01 16.64 13.97
N ILE A 32 22.02 16.43 13.10
CA ILE A 32 22.23 16.04 11.69
C ILE A 32 22.99 17.14 10.95
N LEU A 33 22.62 18.40 11.15
CA LEU A 33 23.27 19.58 10.54
C LEU A 33 24.72 19.72 11.02
N GLU A 34 24.98 19.59 12.33
CA GLU A 34 26.34 19.63 12.90
C GLU A 34 27.26 18.55 12.33
N ARG A 35 26.71 17.41 11.92
CA ARG A 35 27.47 16.30 11.33
C ARG A 35 27.55 16.34 9.81
N ASN A 36 26.96 17.35 9.18
CA ASN A 36 26.85 17.46 7.72
C ASN A 36 26.22 16.21 7.09
N SER A 37 25.27 15.60 7.80
CA SER A 37 24.54 14.41 7.36
C SER A 37 23.27 14.80 6.61
N PRO A 38 22.83 14.02 5.61
CA PRO A 38 21.55 14.26 4.96
C PRO A 38 20.38 13.93 5.89
N PHE A 39 19.27 14.65 5.70
CA PHE A 39 17.99 14.33 6.32
C PHE A 39 17.18 13.42 5.39
N LEU A 40 16.75 12.25 5.88
CA LEU A 40 15.99 11.27 5.12
C LEU A 40 14.50 11.36 5.48
N VAL A 41 13.64 11.36 4.47
CA VAL A 41 12.19 11.53 4.61
C VAL A 41 11.49 10.50 3.73
N ASN A 42 10.52 9.78 4.31
CA ASN A 42 9.65 8.87 3.56
C ASN A 42 8.41 9.63 3.08
N ILE A 43 8.29 9.84 1.78
CA ILE A 43 7.16 10.58 1.17
C ILE A 43 6.25 9.59 0.46
N TYR A 44 4.98 9.54 0.85
CA TYR A 44 3.97 8.64 0.28
C TYR A 44 2.77 9.43 -0.23
N PRO A 45 2.83 10.00 -1.45
CA PRO A 45 1.71 10.77 -2.00
C PRO A 45 0.41 9.97 -2.10
N PHE A 46 0.52 8.65 -2.31
CA PHE A 46 -0.63 7.74 -2.38
C PHE A 46 -1.45 7.68 -1.10
N LEU A 47 -0.83 7.81 0.09
CA LEU A 47 -1.58 7.78 1.34
C LEU A 47 -2.54 8.96 1.45
N SER A 48 -2.23 10.10 0.85
CA SER A 48 -3.15 11.25 0.80
C SER A 48 -4.43 10.96 0.02
N LEU A 49 -4.39 10.09 -1.00
CA LEU A 49 -5.58 9.63 -1.72
C LEU A 49 -6.46 8.71 -0.86
N ASN A 50 -5.84 7.82 -0.09
CA ASN A 50 -6.57 6.91 0.80
C ASN A 50 -7.13 7.60 2.04
N GLN A 51 -6.44 8.63 2.54
CA GLN A 51 -6.77 9.29 3.81
C GLN A 51 -7.67 10.52 3.63
N ASN A 52 -7.79 11.07 2.41
CA ASN A 52 -8.63 12.23 2.12
C ASN A 52 -9.44 12.00 0.85
N THR A 53 -10.74 11.75 1.00
CA THR A 53 -11.71 11.56 -0.10
C THR A 53 -11.91 12.79 -0.99
N TYR A 54 -11.43 13.96 -0.56
CA TYR A 54 -11.46 15.20 -1.34
C TYR A 54 -10.10 15.53 -1.99
N PHE A 55 -9.10 14.66 -1.86
CA PHE A 55 -7.82 14.86 -2.52
C PHE A 55 -8.01 14.75 -4.04
N PRO A 56 -7.56 15.75 -4.83
CA PRO A 56 -7.77 15.72 -6.27
C PRO A 56 -6.93 14.61 -6.92
N GLU A 57 -7.58 13.55 -7.38
CA GLU A 57 -6.94 12.44 -8.12
C GLU A 57 -6.17 12.96 -9.34
N GLU A 58 -6.67 14.01 -9.99
CA GLU A 58 -6.02 14.61 -11.15
C GLU A 58 -4.66 15.22 -10.81
N PHE A 59 -4.55 15.79 -9.60
CA PHE A 59 -3.30 16.33 -9.06
C PHE A 59 -2.32 15.22 -8.64
N ALA A 60 -2.84 14.06 -8.24
CA ALA A 60 -1.98 12.90 -8.01
C ALA A 60 -1.36 12.44 -9.32
N PHE A 61 -2.17 12.07 -10.29
CA PHE A 61 -1.74 11.20 -11.40
C PHE A 61 -1.39 11.92 -12.71
N PHE A 62 -1.92 13.12 -12.98
CA PHE A 62 -1.87 13.69 -14.32
C PHE A 62 -1.04 14.98 -14.38
N ASP A 63 0.12 14.89 -15.05
CA ASP A 63 1.04 15.99 -15.32
C ASP A 63 0.32 17.22 -15.89
N GLY A 64 0.01 18.21 -15.04
CA GLY A 64 -0.50 19.52 -15.43
C GLY A 64 -1.97 19.59 -15.83
N GLN A 65 -2.73 18.50 -15.68
CA GLN A 65 -4.20 18.48 -15.87
C GLN A 65 -4.94 18.72 -14.54
N GLY A 66 -4.28 18.47 -13.40
CA GLY A 66 -4.82 18.73 -12.06
C GLY A 66 -4.72 20.19 -11.61
N ARG A 67 -5.40 20.52 -10.51
CA ARG A 67 -5.36 21.86 -9.89
C ARG A 67 -3.92 22.24 -9.52
N ILE A 68 -3.40 23.31 -10.11
CA ILE A 68 -2.11 23.88 -9.71
C ILE A 68 -2.24 24.47 -8.30
N ILE A 69 -1.42 24.01 -7.37
CA ILE A 69 -1.30 24.64 -6.06
C ILE A 69 -0.30 25.79 -6.21
N GLN A 70 -0.82 27.02 -6.14
CA GLN A 70 -0.02 28.23 -6.05
C GLN A 70 0.34 28.49 -4.58
N ASP A 71 1.64 28.53 -4.32
CA ASP A 71 2.19 28.70 -2.98
C ASP A 71 3.34 29.70 -3.01
N LYS A 72 3.03 30.96 -2.68
CA LYS A 72 3.93 32.10 -2.89
C LYS A 72 4.40 32.12 -4.36
N ASP A 73 5.71 32.12 -4.60
CA ASP A 73 6.31 32.11 -5.94
C ASP A 73 6.46 30.69 -6.52
N ALA A 74 6.10 29.65 -5.78
CA ALA A 74 6.18 28.26 -6.21
C ALA A 74 4.85 27.75 -6.77
N GLN A 75 4.95 26.90 -7.79
CA GLN A 75 3.82 26.18 -8.38
C GLN A 75 4.05 24.67 -8.29
N TYR A 76 3.02 23.96 -7.82
CA TYR A 76 3.00 22.51 -7.74
C TYR A 76 1.87 21.99 -8.63
N SER A 77 2.18 21.03 -9.51
CA SER A 77 1.26 20.56 -10.55
C SER A 77 1.02 19.05 -10.56
N ASN A 78 1.82 18.27 -9.80
CA ASN A 78 1.73 16.82 -9.72
C ASN A 78 2.50 16.27 -8.50
N VAL A 79 2.21 15.03 -8.09
CA VAL A 79 2.93 14.35 -6.99
C VAL A 79 3.32 12.88 -7.25
N PHE A 80 2.89 12.24 -8.34
CA PHE A 80 3.07 10.79 -8.54
C PHE A 80 4.29 10.39 -9.40
N TYR A 81 4.51 9.07 -9.57
CA TYR A 81 5.69 8.46 -10.18
C TYR A 81 6.11 9.07 -11.53
N GLN A 82 5.21 9.36 -12.46
CA GLN A 82 5.58 10.01 -13.72
C GLN A 82 6.20 11.39 -13.50
N GLY A 83 5.61 12.19 -12.61
CA GLY A 83 6.14 13.50 -12.22
C GLY A 83 7.48 13.39 -11.49
N ILE A 84 7.61 12.46 -10.53
CA ILE A 84 8.84 12.32 -9.73
C ILE A 84 10.00 11.75 -10.55
N LEU A 85 9.76 10.72 -11.37
CA LEU A 85 10.77 10.09 -12.22
C LEU A 85 11.27 11.06 -13.29
N LYS A 86 10.36 11.85 -13.89
CA LYS A 86 10.73 12.91 -14.83
C LYS A 86 11.59 13.97 -14.16
N LYS A 87 11.25 14.40 -12.94
CA LYS A 87 12.05 15.37 -12.18
C LYS A 87 13.43 14.81 -11.82
N MET A 88 13.51 13.53 -11.45
CA MET A 88 14.77 12.82 -11.18
C MET A 88 15.65 12.77 -12.42
N ALA A 89 15.11 12.31 -13.55
CA ALA A 89 15.85 12.19 -14.79
C ALA A 89 16.42 13.52 -15.29
N HIS A 90 15.67 14.61 -15.10
CA HIS A 90 16.11 15.98 -15.46
C HIS A 90 16.89 16.70 -14.35
N LYS A 91 17.12 16.07 -13.19
CA LYS A 91 17.82 16.68 -12.04
C LYS A 91 17.24 18.05 -11.63
N LYS A 92 15.91 18.19 -11.72
CA LYS A 92 15.23 19.49 -11.55
C LYS A 92 15.07 19.89 -10.08
N GLY A 93 14.90 18.93 -9.17
CA GLY A 93 14.68 19.19 -7.76
C GLY A 93 13.27 19.71 -7.45
N THR A 94 13.14 20.45 -6.35
CA THR A 94 11.89 21.14 -5.95
C THR A 94 12.03 22.66 -6.10
N PRO A 95 10.92 23.42 -6.07
CA PRO A 95 11.01 24.89 -6.10
C PRO A 95 11.89 25.48 -5.00
N LEU A 96 11.91 24.91 -3.80
CA LEU A 96 12.73 25.39 -2.67
C LEU A 96 14.16 24.81 -2.68
N HIS A 97 14.35 23.62 -3.24
CA HIS A 97 15.65 22.98 -3.40
C HIS A 97 15.85 22.56 -4.86
N PRO A 98 16.23 23.50 -5.74
CA PRO A 98 16.47 23.19 -7.15
C PRO A 98 17.76 22.37 -7.31
N GLY A 99 17.78 21.47 -8.29
CA GLY A 99 18.93 20.63 -8.62
C GLY A 99 18.73 19.15 -8.33
N ALA A 100 19.80 18.37 -8.48
CA ALA A 100 19.75 16.93 -8.26
C ALA A 100 19.46 16.60 -6.79
N MET A 101 18.60 15.59 -6.57
CA MET A 101 18.28 15.07 -5.24
C MET A 101 18.39 13.55 -5.27
N ASP A 102 18.85 12.96 -4.18
CA ASP A 102 18.86 11.51 -4.01
C ASP A 102 17.45 11.05 -3.59
N ILE A 103 16.82 10.25 -4.45
CA ILE A 103 15.47 9.71 -4.23
C ILE A 103 15.53 8.20 -4.39
N TYR A 104 14.99 7.50 -3.40
CA TYR A 104 14.88 6.05 -3.37
C TYR A 104 13.42 5.64 -3.49
N LEU A 105 13.09 4.82 -4.48
CA LEU A 105 11.74 4.32 -4.68
C LEU A 105 11.46 3.18 -3.69
N PHE A 106 10.38 3.32 -2.93
CA PHE A 106 9.86 2.25 -2.09
C PHE A 106 8.76 1.51 -2.85
N SER A 107 8.88 0.22 -3.16
CA SER A 107 10.07 -0.62 -3.08
C SER A 107 10.26 -1.42 -4.38
N LEU A 108 11.31 -2.25 -4.45
CA LEU A 108 11.70 -2.90 -5.70
C LEU A 108 10.84 -4.12 -6.04
N THR A 109 10.45 -4.92 -5.04
CA THR A 109 9.80 -6.23 -5.20
C THR A 109 8.69 -6.48 -4.17
N ASP A 110 7.55 -7.03 -4.60
CA ASP A 110 6.42 -7.42 -3.73
C ASP A 110 6.87 -8.09 -2.40
N GLU A 111 6.56 -7.46 -1.26
CA GLU A 111 6.93 -7.92 0.08
C GLU A 111 5.83 -8.78 0.74
N ASN A 112 5.73 -10.06 0.36
CA ASN A 112 4.65 -10.97 0.76
C ASN A 112 4.51 -11.25 2.28
N LEU A 113 5.55 -11.01 3.08
CA LEU A 113 5.54 -11.13 4.55
C LEU A 113 5.23 -9.82 5.26
N LYS A 114 5.01 -8.72 4.52
CA LYS A 114 4.66 -7.43 5.10
C LYS A 114 3.28 -7.48 5.76
N SER A 115 3.16 -6.82 6.91
CA SER A 115 1.88 -6.70 7.61
C SER A 115 0.85 -6.05 6.69
N ILE A 116 -0.36 -6.59 6.70
CA ILE A 116 -1.52 -6.05 5.97
C ILE A 116 -2.48 -5.29 6.90
N GLU A 117 -2.11 -5.08 8.16
CA GLU A 117 -2.91 -4.30 9.11
C GLU A 117 -3.28 -2.91 8.57
N PRO A 118 -2.40 -2.18 7.86
CA PRO A 118 -2.78 -0.92 7.20
C PRO A 118 -3.63 -1.11 5.92
N GLY A 119 -3.64 -2.32 5.35
CA GLY A 119 -4.38 -2.70 4.16
C GLY A 119 -3.62 -3.68 3.24
N ASN A 120 -4.36 -4.40 2.40
CA ASN A 120 -3.79 -5.37 1.44
C ASN A 120 -2.84 -4.76 0.40
N PHE A 121 -2.90 -3.44 0.19
CA PHE A 121 -1.98 -2.72 -0.71
C PHE A 121 -0.53 -2.75 -0.21
N GLU A 122 -0.31 -2.96 1.09
CA GLU A 122 1.03 -2.95 1.71
C GLU A 122 2.00 -3.98 1.10
N ARG A 123 1.50 -5.03 0.46
CA ARG A 123 2.33 -6.09 -0.17
C ARG A 123 2.60 -5.88 -1.67
N HIS A 124 2.14 -4.76 -2.26
CA HIS A 124 2.04 -4.60 -3.71
C HIS A 124 2.43 -3.20 -4.24
N TRP A 125 3.22 -2.44 -3.49
CA TRP A 125 3.76 -1.12 -3.86
C TRP A 125 4.74 -1.10 -5.06
N GLU A 126 5.20 -2.28 -5.48
CA GLU A 126 6.50 -2.41 -6.12
C GLU A 126 6.46 -2.38 -7.65
N ILE A 127 7.63 -2.10 -8.24
CA ILE A 127 7.83 -2.02 -9.69
C ILE A 127 8.11 -3.39 -10.35
N PHE A 128 8.65 -4.34 -9.60
CA PHE A 128 8.81 -5.73 -10.02
C PHE A 128 8.00 -6.67 -9.14
N ARG A 129 7.58 -7.79 -9.75
CA ARG A 129 7.06 -8.94 -9.04
C ARG A 129 8.19 -9.64 -8.28
N TYR A 130 7.83 -10.55 -7.38
CA TYR A 130 8.79 -11.44 -6.70
C TYR A 130 9.68 -12.25 -7.66
N ASP A 131 9.23 -12.49 -8.90
CA ASP A 131 9.98 -13.23 -9.91
C ASP A 131 10.84 -12.34 -10.83
N GLY A 132 11.01 -11.07 -10.45
CA GLY A 132 11.83 -10.10 -11.17
C GLY A 132 11.26 -9.66 -12.52
N ARG A 133 10.00 -10.01 -12.83
CA ARG A 133 9.28 -9.47 -13.98
C ARG A 133 8.70 -8.09 -13.64
N PRO A 134 8.78 -7.11 -14.56
CA PRO A 134 8.18 -5.80 -14.33
C PRO A 134 6.64 -5.89 -14.26
N LYS A 135 6.02 -5.06 -13.42
CA LYS A 135 4.56 -5.00 -13.27
C LYS A 135 3.90 -4.08 -14.30
N PHE A 136 4.60 -3.04 -14.76
CA PHE A 136 4.10 -2.07 -15.72
C PHE A 136 5.26 -1.39 -16.50
N PRO A 137 4.98 -0.75 -17.65
CA PRO A 137 5.92 0.12 -18.34
C PRO A 137 6.30 1.33 -17.47
N ILE A 138 7.59 1.69 -17.45
CA ILE A 138 8.10 2.83 -16.67
C ILE A 138 9.15 3.58 -17.47
N ASP A 139 9.01 4.90 -17.59
CA ASP A 139 10.02 5.77 -18.15
C ASP A 139 11.01 6.31 -17.09
N PHE A 140 12.08 5.56 -16.84
CA PHE A 140 13.20 6.03 -16.00
C PHE A 140 14.04 7.15 -16.66
N SER A 141 13.90 7.38 -17.97
CA SER A 141 14.65 8.39 -18.71
C SER A 141 14.01 9.78 -18.66
N GLY A 142 12.73 9.85 -18.29
CA GLY A 142 11.93 11.08 -18.29
C GLY A 142 11.65 11.66 -19.68
N GLN A 143 11.97 10.95 -20.76
CA GLN A 143 11.82 11.43 -22.14
C GLN A 143 10.39 11.28 -22.70
N GLY A 144 9.44 10.86 -21.87
CA GLY A 144 8.05 10.57 -22.27
C GLY A 144 7.93 9.25 -23.03
N GLN A 145 8.81 8.28 -22.75
CA GLN A 145 8.82 6.99 -23.42
C GLN A 145 8.70 5.85 -22.42
N ASP A 146 7.47 5.46 -22.12
CA ASP A 146 7.22 4.30 -21.28
C ASP A 146 7.78 3.03 -21.94
N LYS A 147 8.69 2.36 -21.23
CA LYS A 147 9.32 1.12 -21.68
C LYS A 147 9.19 0.06 -20.61
N TRP A 148 9.06 -1.19 -21.04
CA TRP A 148 9.15 -2.31 -20.12
C TRP A 148 10.56 -2.41 -19.55
N PRO A 149 10.73 -2.36 -18.22
CA PRO A 149 12.02 -2.63 -17.59
C PRO A 149 12.53 -4.02 -17.97
N VAL A 150 13.86 -4.20 -17.99
CA VAL A 150 14.46 -5.52 -18.25
C VAL A 150 14.19 -6.42 -17.06
N ALA A 151 13.56 -7.57 -17.31
CA ALA A 151 13.33 -8.58 -16.28
C ALA A 151 14.65 -9.14 -15.73
N ALA A 152 14.65 -9.51 -14.45
CA ALA A 152 15.80 -10.16 -13.84
C ALA A 152 16.11 -11.50 -14.53
N LYS A 153 17.40 -11.81 -14.70
CA LYS A 153 17.87 -13.06 -15.29
C LYS A 153 18.32 -14.03 -14.20
N GLY A 154 18.13 -15.33 -14.44
CA GLY A 154 18.59 -16.36 -13.50
C GLY A 154 17.81 -16.41 -12.19
N VAL A 155 16.56 -15.95 -12.20
CA VAL A 155 15.66 -16.08 -11.04
C VAL A 155 15.40 -17.56 -10.81
N VAL A 156 16.08 -18.12 -9.81
CA VAL A 156 15.87 -19.48 -9.34
C VAL A 156 14.68 -19.41 -8.40
N TYR A 157 13.56 -19.97 -8.83
CA TYR A 157 12.47 -20.24 -7.91
C TYR A 157 12.97 -21.25 -6.88
N GLN A 158 12.80 -20.96 -5.59
CA GLN A 158 12.77 -22.07 -4.63
C GLN A 158 11.76 -23.08 -5.17
N GLU A 159 12.12 -24.37 -5.15
CA GLU A 159 11.13 -25.43 -5.37
C GLU A 159 9.91 -25.04 -4.54
N ARG A 160 8.74 -24.95 -5.19
CA ARG A 160 7.49 -24.60 -4.52
C ARG A 160 7.34 -25.54 -3.33
N PHE A 161 7.74 -25.08 -2.16
CA PHE A 161 7.50 -25.79 -0.92
C PHE A 161 6.05 -25.47 -0.58
N GLY A 162 5.15 -26.20 -1.23
CA GLY A 162 3.71 -26.24 -1.01
C GLY A 162 3.06 -24.89 -0.72
N CYS A 163 2.52 -24.23 -1.75
CA CYS A 163 1.23 -23.60 -1.49
C CYS A 163 0.33 -24.75 -1.03
N SER A 164 -0.09 -24.69 0.23
CA SER A 164 -1.03 -25.57 0.89
C SER A 164 -2.01 -26.25 -0.09
N CYS A 165 -2.56 -25.44 -1.00
CA CYS A 165 -3.64 -25.76 -1.95
C CYS A 165 -3.24 -25.88 -3.45
N GLU A 166 -2.00 -26.18 -3.81
CA GLU A 166 -1.58 -26.19 -5.23
C GLU A 166 -2.21 -27.28 -6.11
N ASN A 167 -2.70 -28.36 -5.50
CA ASN A 167 -3.29 -29.52 -6.20
C ASN A 167 -4.82 -29.50 -6.23
N LEU A 168 -5.44 -28.33 -6.03
CA LEU A 168 -6.88 -28.18 -6.20
C LEU A 168 -7.26 -28.27 -7.68
N ASP A 169 -8.43 -28.84 -7.95
CA ASP A 169 -9.05 -28.76 -9.28
C ASP A 169 -9.57 -27.33 -9.54
N LEU A 170 -10.14 -27.08 -10.72
CA LEU A 170 -10.63 -25.74 -11.09
C LEU A 170 -11.65 -25.20 -10.05
N ALA A 171 -12.55 -26.06 -9.58
CA ALA A 171 -13.54 -25.71 -8.57
C ALA A 171 -12.92 -25.42 -7.20
N GLY A 172 -11.93 -26.20 -6.78
CA GLY A 172 -11.18 -25.95 -5.55
C GLY A 172 -10.37 -24.66 -5.62
N ASN A 173 -9.72 -24.36 -6.74
CA ASN A 173 -9.00 -23.10 -6.94
C ASN A 173 -9.94 -21.89 -6.91
N ALA A 174 -11.10 -22.00 -7.56
CA ALA A 174 -12.13 -20.96 -7.51
C ALA A 174 -12.68 -20.79 -6.08
N SER A 175 -12.93 -21.89 -5.38
CA SER A 175 -13.37 -21.88 -3.98
C SER A 175 -12.35 -21.19 -3.09
N PHE A 176 -11.06 -21.49 -3.26
CA PHE A 176 -10.00 -20.85 -2.49
C PHE A 176 -9.95 -19.34 -2.76
N ALA A 177 -10.01 -18.92 -4.02
CA ALA A 177 -10.03 -17.51 -4.40
C ALA A 177 -11.26 -16.77 -3.85
N PHE A 178 -12.45 -17.37 -3.91
CA PHE A 178 -13.68 -16.80 -3.38
C PHE A 178 -13.64 -16.72 -1.86
N ASN A 179 -13.09 -17.73 -1.18
CA ASN A 179 -12.88 -17.70 0.26
C ASN A 179 -11.94 -16.55 0.64
N GLN A 180 -10.81 -16.37 -0.04
CA GLN A 180 -9.92 -15.23 0.22
C GLN A 180 -10.64 -13.89 0.08
N TYR A 181 -11.39 -13.70 -1.01
CA TYR A 181 -12.13 -12.47 -1.26
C TYR A 181 -13.17 -12.20 -0.16
N PHE A 182 -13.95 -13.21 0.22
CA PHE A 182 -14.96 -13.09 1.27
C PHE A 182 -14.39 -12.73 2.63
N GLN A 183 -13.28 -13.38 3.03
CA GLN A 183 -12.64 -13.08 4.31
C GLN A 183 -12.11 -11.64 4.35
N THR A 184 -11.49 -11.16 3.26
CA THR A 184 -10.99 -9.77 3.15
C THR A 184 -12.09 -8.70 3.05
N ARG A 185 -13.35 -9.10 2.97
CA ARG A 185 -14.53 -8.22 2.89
C ARG A 185 -15.36 -8.29 4.16
N ASP A 186 -14.71 -8.56 5.29
CA ASP A 186 -15.34 -8.69 6.61
C ASP A 186 -16.51 -9.69 6.63
N GLN A 187 -16.45 -10.72 5.77
CA GLN A 187 -17.48 -11.76 5.66
C GLN A 187 -18.88 -11.19 5.32
N SER A 188 -18.94 -10.06 4.61
CA SER A 188 -20.19 -9.46 4.10
C SER A 188 -20.90 -10.43 3.15
N VAL A 189 -22.22 -10.58 3.34
CA VAL A 189 -23.06 -11.46 2.50
C VAL A 189 -23.14 -10.95 1.06
N GLU A 190 -22.98 -9.65 0.84
CA GLU A 190 -22.90 -9.03 -0.49
C GLU A 190 -21.61 -9.43 -1.22
N ALA A 191 -20.51 -9.69 -0.49
CA ALA A 191 -19.27 -10.19 -1.07
C ALA A 191 -19.33 -11.67 -1.50
N CYS A 192 -20.40 -12.39 -1.11
CA CYS A 192 -20.68 -13.76 -1.53
C CYS A 192 -21.42 -13.84 -2.87
N ASP A 193 -21.99 -12.75 -3.39
CA ASP A 193 -22.97 -12.84 -4.47
C ASP A 193 -22.39 -13.52 -5.72
N PHE A 194 -21.16 -13.17 -6.17
CA PHE A 194 -20.45 -13.78 -7.30
C PHE A 194 -21.35 -14.24 -8.47
N ASN A 195 -22.45 -13.51 -8.74
CA ASN A 195 -23.52 -13.90 -9.67
C ASN A 195 -24.06 -15.34 -9.47
N GLY A 196 -24.21 -15.80 -8.22
CA GLY A 196 -24.67 -17.13 -7.84
C GLY A 196 -23.62 -18.25 -7.94
N MET A 197 -22.36 -17.92 -8.27
CA MET A 197 -21.29 -18.92 -8.45
C MET A 197 -20.62 -19.35 -7.15
N ALA A 198 -21.04 -18.80 -6.01
CA ALA A 198 -20.45 -19.05 -4.72
C ALA A 198 -21.50 -19.33 -3.65
N THR A 199 -21.13 -20.10 -2.62
CA THR A 199 -22.00 -20.39 -1.49
C THR A 199 -21.20 -20.38 -0.20
N ILE A 200 -21.77 -19.77 0.84
CA ILE A 200 -21.22 -19.83 2.19
C ILE A 200 -21.44 -21.23 2.78
N VAL A 201 -20.36 -21.88 3.16
CA VAL A 201 -20.35 -23.17 3.85
C VAL A 201 -19.86 -22.99 5.28
N LYS A 202 -20.44 -23.76 6.20
CA LYS A 202 -19.98 -23.83 7.62
C LYS A 202 -18.93 -24.91 7.83
N GLN A 203 -18.79 -25.82 6.86
CA GLN A 203 -17.84 -26.91 6.92
C GLN A 203 -16.51 -26.41 6.38
N ASP A 204 -15.44 -26.58 7.16
CA ASP A 204 -14.08 -26.25 6.74
C ASP A 204 -13.69 -27.07 5.49
N PRO A 205 -13.44 -26.41 4.34
CA PRO A 205 -13.05 -27.07 3.09
C PRO A 205 -11.56 -27.43 3.03
N SER A 206 -10.78 -27.11 4.06
CA SER A 206 -9.35 -27.44 4.17
C SER A 206 -9.09 -28.95 4.09
N LYS A 207 -8.04 -29.36 3.37
CA LYS A 207 -7.64 -30.76 3.20
C LYS A 207 -6.13 -30.94 3.27
N GLY A 208 -5.65 -31.78 4.19
CA GLY A 208 -4.23 -32.09 4.32
C GLY A 208 -3.43 -30.81 4.61
N SER A 209 -2.47 -30.48 3.75
CA SER A 209 -1.72 -29.23 3.83
C SER A 209 -2.49 -28.02 3.31
N CYS A 210 -3.60 -28.18 2.58
CA CYS A 210 -4.43 -27.11 2.00
C CYS A 210 -5.35 -26.49 3.04
N LEU A 211 -5.02 -25.29 3.50
CA LEU A 211 -5.76 -24.57 4.52
C LEU A 211 -6.50 -23.39 3.88
N PHE A 212 -7.82 -23.38 4.00
CA PHE A 212 -8.66 -22.23 3.74
C PHE A 212 -8.63 -21.35 4.99
N PRO A 213 -8.10 -20.13 4.93
CA PRO A 213 -7.99 -19.29 6.10
C PRO A 213 -9.35 -18.66 6.46
N ILE A 214 -9.49 -18.40 7.75
CA ILE A 214 -10.51 -17.56 8.36
C ILE A 214 -9.81 -16.30 8.87
N GLU A 215 -10.25 -15.12 8.43
CA GLU A 215 -9.71 -13.88 8.98
C GLU A 215 -10.43 -13.61 10.30
N ILE A 216 -9.71 -13.71 11.42
CA ILE A 216 -10.24 -13.36 12.73
C ILE A 216 -10.47 -11.85 12.72
N GLN A 217 -11.71 -11.42 12.97
CA GLN A 217 -12.07 -10.01 13.14
C GLN A 217 -11.02 -9.29 13.98
N SER A 218 -10.61 -8.12 13.48
CA SER A 218 -9.77 -7.14 14.15
C SER A 218 -10.01 -7.10 15.67
N SER A 219 -8.92 -7.10 16.44
CA SER A 219 -8.90 -7.13 17.92
C SER A 219 -9.68 -5.97 18.60
N GLY A 220 -10.22 -5.03 17.84
CA GLY A 220 -11.07 -3.93 18.31
C GLY A 220 -12.48 -4.33 18.77
N GLU A 221 -13.08 -5.40 18.24
CA GLU A 221 -14.41 -5.86 18.70
C GLU A 221 -14.34 -6.78 19.93
N MET A 222 -13.25 -7.54 20.06
CA MET A 222 -13.00 -8.43 21.21
C MET A 222 -12.92 -7.66 22.53
N LEU A 223 -12.40 -6.42 22.52
CA LEU A 223 -12.33 -5.54 23.69
C LEU A 223 -13.70 -5.01 24.15
N ARG A 224 -14.70 -4.90 23.24
CA ARG A 224 -16.07 -4.56 23.63
C ARG A 224 -16.82 -5.77 24.19
N ALA A 225 -16.64 -6.94 23.58
CA ALA A 225 -17.30 -8.18 24.03
C ALA A 225 -16.78 -8.65 25.41
N MET A 226 -15.50 -8.46 25.73
CA MET A 226 -14.94 -8.82 27.05
C MET A 226 -15.44 -7.94 28.20
N CYS A 227 -15.93 -6.73 27.91
CA CYS A 227 -16.39 -5.81 28.95
C CYS A 227 -17.88 -6.00 29.31
N THR A 228 -18.63 -6.75 28.50
CA THR A 228 -20.04 -7.05 28.74
C THR A 228 -20.27 -8.56 28.78
N ILE A 229 -20.45 -9.06 30.00
CA ILE A 229 -21.04 -10.36 30.36
C ILE A 229 -20.01 -11.50 30.46
N GLY A 230 -19.74 -11.88 31.72
CA GLY A 230 -19.03 -13.10 32.05
C GLY A 230 -19.74 -14.35 31.52
N SER A 231 -18.95 -15.33 31.14
CA SER A 231 -19.34 -16.74 31.06
C SER A 231 -20.42 -17.08 30.02
N LEU A 232 -20.18 -16.79 28.74
CA LEU A 232 -20.68 -17.64 27.66
C LEU A 232 -19.69 -17.59 26.50
N PHE A 233 -18.89 -18.65 26.31
CA PHE A 233 -18.16 -18.88 25.06
C PHE A 233 -19.18 -19.22 23.98
N ILE A 234 -19.84 -18.21 23.41
CA ILE A 234 -20.51 -18.35 22.12
C ILE A 234 -19.37 -18.41 21.11
N GLY A 235 -18.97 -19.61 20.70
CA GLY A 235 -18.04 -19.76 19.59
C GLY A 235 -18.62 -19.01 18.39
N LEU A 236 -17.89 -18.01 17.87
CA LEU A 236 -18.28 -17.36 16.62
C LEU A 236 -18.39 -18.47 15.54
N PRO A 237 -19.52 -18.59 14.84
CA PRO A 237 -19.62 -19.53 13.74
C PRO A 237 -18.61 -19.12 12.65
N LEU A 238 -17.68 -20.03 12.35
CA LEU A 238 -16.70 -19.86 11.29
C LEU A 238 -17.37 -20.16 9.94
N PHE A 239 -17.32 -19.21 9.02
CA PHE A 239 -17.92 -19.32 7.70
C PHE A 239 -16.83 -19.31 6.62
N PHE A 240 -16.97 -20.17 5.62
CA PHE A 240 -16.12 -20.28 4.43
C PHE A 240 -16.94 -20.07 3.17
N ILE A 241 -16.31 -19.79 2.03
CA ILE A 241 -16.98 -19.79 0.72
C ILE A 241 -16.41 -20.88 -0.19
N THR A 242 -17.30 -21.57 -0.90
CA THR A 242 -16.96 -22.53 -1.95
C THR A 242 -17.68 -22.21 -3.27
N PHE A 243 -17.07 -22.60 -4.39
CA PHE A 243 -17.66 -22.56 -5.72
C PHE A 243 -18.80 -23.60 -5.84
N THR A 244 -19.86 -23.26 -6.57
CA THR A 244 -21.04 -24.11 -6.78
C THR A 244 -21.00 -24.99 -8.03
#